data_AF-A0A4R0JZ58-F1
#
_entry.id   AF-A0A4R0JZ58-F1
#
_cell.length_a   1.000
_cell.length_b   1.000
_cell.length_c   1.000
_cell.angle_alpha   90.00
_cell.angle_beta   90.00
_cell.angle_gamma   90.00
#
_symmetry.space_group_name_H-M   'P 1'
#
loop_
_entity.id
_entity.type
_entity.pdbx_description
1 polymer ?
#
loop_
_entity_poly.entity_id
_entity_poly.type
_entity_poly.pdbx_seq_one_letter_code
_entity_poly.pdbx_strand_id
1 'polypeptide(L)'
;MRATSSTPGVFRLIFKVLTALMVATAWSVLGYGLVFSRPDIRAWGELEAAGRFGMNFFVYMPYYALSLPLVAVAIVSLFPRPDRMFPLAGAMGLTGLFAVWILANKLLLVAQPELARYAIVGLGLTAAATVPLLTAHHLKAHPATT
;
A
#
# COMPACT_ATOMS: atom_id res chain seq x y z
N MET A 1 39.86 -21.85 -1.38
CA MET A 1 38.38 -21.82 -1.39
C MET A 1 37.93 -20.40 -1.06
N ARG A 2 37.37 -19.68 -2.05
CA ARG A 2 36.91 -18.28 -1.87
C ARG A 2 35.47 -18.33 -1.36
N ALA A 3 35.25 -17.96 -0.09
CA ALA A 3 33.91 -17.74 0.43
C ALA A 3 33.31 -16.53 -0.29
N THR A 4 32.39 -16.76 -1.23
CA THR A 4 31.59 -15.71 -1.86
C THR A 4 30.63 -15.15 -0.81
N SER A 5 30.96 -14.01 -0.23
CA SER A 5 30.05 -13.24 0.63
C SER A 5 28.93 -12.60 -0.23
N SER A 6 27.96 -13.42 -0.62
CA SER A 6 26.72 -13.00 -1.32
C SER A 6 25.70 -12.32 -0.38
N THR A 7 26.05 -12.20 0.90
CA THR A 7 25.19 -11.83 2.01
C THR A 7 24.48 -10.46 1.89
N PRO A 8 25.14 -9.36 1.45
CA PRO A 8 24.48 -8.04 1.41
C PRO A 8 23.33 -7.97 0.39
N GLY A 9 23.45 -8.71 -0.72
CA GLY A 9 22.43 -8.74 -1.78
C GLY A 9 21.17 -9.49 -1.36
N VAL A 10 21.33 -10.61 -0.64
CA VAL A 10 20.21 -11.44 -0.16
C VAL A 10 19.42 -10.72 0.92
N PHE A 11 20.08 -10.14 1.94
CA PHE A 11 19.39 -9.39 2.99
C PHE A 11 18.60 -8.21 2.44
N ARG A 12 19.19 -7.49 1.49
CA ARG A 12 18.51 -6.37 0.84
C ARG A 12 17.29 -6.80 0.04
N LEU A 13 17.36 -7.93 -0.68
CA LEU A 13 16.21 -8.49 -1.37
C LEU A 13 15.11 -8.86 -0.38
N ILE A 14 15.45 -9.51 0.74
CA ILE A 14 14.49 -9.86 1.80
C ILE A 14 13.74 -8.62 2.30
N PHE A 15 14.46 -7.52 2.58
CA PHE A 15 13.81 -6.28 3.03
C PHE A 15 12.93 -5.65 1.95
N LYS A 16 13.32 -5.67 0.66
CA LYS A 16 12.46 -5.20 -0.45
C LYS A 16 11.19 -6.05 -0.56
N VAL A 17 11.32 -7.37 -0.48
CA VAL A 17 10.19 -8.31 -0.48
C VAL A 17 9.26 -8.02 0.71
N LEU A 18 9.83 -7.82 1.90
CA LEU A 18 9.06 -7.52 3.10
C LEU A 18 8.27 -6.22 2.94
N THR A 19 8.90 -5.14 2.46
CA THR A 19 8.20 -3.89 2.15
C THR A 19 7.08 -4.11 1.14
N ALA A 20 7.33 -4.84 0.04
CA ALA A 20 6.32 -5.11 -0.98
C ALA A 20 5.13 -5.90 -0.41
N LEU A 21 5.38 -6.91 0.42
CA LEU A 21 4.34 -7.68 1.10
C LEU A 21 3.52 -6.82 2.05
N MET A 22 4.16 -5.94 2.82
CA MET A 22 3.45 -5.04 3.73
C MET A 22 2.58 -4.03 2.97
N VAL A 23 3.08 -3.45 1.87
CA VAL A 23 2.30 -2.55 1.01
C VAL A 23 1.13 -3.29 0.34
N ALA A 24 1.35 -4.50 -0.15
CA ALA A 24 0.30 -5.34 -0.72
C ALA A 24 -0.76 -5.70 0.34
N THR A 25 -0.34 -6.00 1.56
CA THR A 25 -1.24 -6.29 2.68
C THR A 25 -2.05 -5.04 3.05
N ALA A 26 -1.40 -3.88 3.16
CA ALA A 26 -2.07 -2.61 3.40
C ALA A 26 -3.14 -2.32 2.33
N TRP A 27 -2.80 -2.49 1.06
CA TRP A 27 -3.74 -2.31 -0.05
C TRP A 27 -4.90 -3.32 -0.02
N SER A 28 -4.62 -4.56 0.36
CA SER A 28 -5.63 -5.61 0.49
C SER A 28 -6.58 -5.35 1.66
N VAL A 29 -6.09 -4.86 2.79
CA VAL A 29 -6.90 -4.46 3.95
C VAL A 29 -7.83 -3.30 3.57
N LEU A 30 -7.34 -2.31 2.81
CA LEU A 30 -8.17 -1.22 2.29
C LEU A 30 -9.26 -1.74 1.35
N GLY A 31 -8.91 -2.63 0.42
CA GLY A 31 -9.87 -3.27 -0.47
C GLY A 31 -10.92 -4.09 0.26
N TYR A 32 -10.48 -4.85 1.26
CA TYR A 32 -11.39 -5.62 2.10
C TYR A 32 -12.40 -4.70 2.80
N GLY A 33 -11.92 -3.59 3.36
CA GLY A 33 -12.79 -2.57 3.93
C GLY A 33 -13.77 -1.99 2.90
N LEU A 34 -13.33 -1.66 1.69
CA LEU A 34 -14.20 -1.07 0.66
C LEU A 34 -15.28 -2.03 0.16
N VAL A 35 -14.94 -3.30 -0.03
CA VAL A 35 -15.82 -4.29 -0.66
C VAL A 35 -16.69 -5.04 0.35
N PHE A 36 -16.16 -5.32 1.55
CA PHE A 36 -16.80 -6.21 2.53
C PHE A 36 -17.20 -5.53 3.84
N SER A 37 -16.87 -4.24 4.06
CA SER A 37 -17.45 -3.53 5.21
C SER A 37 -18.96 -3.44 5.07
N ARG A 38 -19.68 -3.58 6.18
CA ARG A 38 -21.14 -3.53 6.16
C ARG A 38 -21.59 -2.08 5.92
N PRO A 39 -22.25 -1.78 4.79
CA PRO A 39 -22.82 -0.46 4.56
C PRO A 39 -24.00 -0.24 5.50
N ASP A 40 -24.09 0.96 6.08
CA ASP A 40 -25.34 1.44 6.66
C ASP A 40 -26.30 1.76 5.50
N ILE A 41 -27.30 0.89 5.33
CA ILE A 41 -28.26 0.95 4.22
C ILE A 41 -29.06 2.26 4.26
N ARG A 42 -29.28 2.83 5.45
CA ARG A 42 -30.04 4.09 5.60
C ARG A 42 -29.20 5.28 5.14
N ALA A 43 -27.95 5.37 5.61
CA ALA A 43 -27.02 6.42 5.18
C ALA A 43 -26.66 6.31 3.69
N TRP A 44 -26.51 5.09 3.17
CA TRP A 44 -26.38 4.86 1.72
C TRP A 44 -27.64 5.21 0.94
N GLY A 45 -28.82 4.98 1.55
CA GLY A 45 -30.12 5.39 1.05
C GLY A 45 -30.23 6.89 0.85
N GLU A 46 -29.74 7.65 1.83
CA GLU A 46 -29.74 9.12 1.88
C GLU A 46 -28.73 9.77 0.91
N LEU A 47 -27.69 9.03 0.49
CA LEU A 47 -26.89 9.45 -0.66
C LEU A 47 -27.77 9.40 -1.92
N GLU A 48 -28.12 10.58 -2.43
CA GLU A 48 -28.74 10.74 -3.75
C GLU A 48 -27.94 10.00 -4.84
N ALA A 49 -28.54 9.79 -6.02
CA ALA A 49 -27.87 9.12 -7.13
C ALA A 49 -26.50 9.73 -7.47
N ALA A 50 -26.37 11.06 -7.35
CA ALA A 50 -25.11 11.78 -7.53
C ALA A 50 -24.06 11.44 -6.46
N GLY A 51 -24.47 11.28 -5.20
CA GLY A 51 -23.57 10.89 -4.10
C GLY A 51 -23.02 9.48 -4.27
N ARG A 52 -23.86 8.54 -4.67
CA ARG A 52 -23.44 7.15 -4.97
C ARG A 52 -22.53 7.08 -6.19
N PHE A 53 -22.86 7.84 -7.24
CA PHE A 53 -22.00 7.97 -8.42
C PHE A 53 -20.63 8.55 -8.05
N GLY A 54 -20.62 9.61 -7.22
CA GLY A 54 -19.39 10.21 -6.71
C GLY A 54 -18.52 9.21 -5.93
N MET A 55 -19.10 8.41 -5.03
CA MET A 55 -18.33 7.40 -4.30
C MET A 55 -17.75 6.33 -5.24
N ASN A 56 -18.54 5.85 -6.20
CA ASN A 56 -18.05 4.90 -7.21
C ASN A 56 -16.90 5.48 -8.04
N PHE A 57 -17.01 6.74 -8.45
CA PHE A 57 -16.03 7.39 -9.31
C PHE A 57 -14.76 7.86 -8.57
N PHE A 58 -14.88 8.37 -7.35
CA PHE A 58 -13.77 8.99 -6.60
C PHE A 58 -13.11 8.06 -5.57
N VAL A 59 -13.69 6.90 -5.29
CA VAL A 59 -13.14 5.95 -4.30
C VAL A 59 -12.92 4.57 -4.90
N TYR A 60 -13.98 3.95 -5.44
CA TYR A 60 -13.90 2.59 -5.97
C TYR A 60 -13.10 2.51 -7.27
N MET A 61 -13.36 3.40 -8.23
CA MET A 61 -12.64 3.39 -9.50
C MET A 61 -11.12 3.61 -9.32
N PRO A 62 -10.64 4.58 -8.51
CA PRO A 62 -9.21 4.72 -8.22
C PRO A 62 -8.64 3.47 -7.54
N TYR A 63 -9.37 2.85 -6.62
CA TYR A 63 -8.91 1.60 -5.99
C TYR A 63 -8.65 0.50 -7.03
N TYR A 64 -9.60 0.26 -7.93
CA TYR A 64 -9.41 -0.75 -8.98
C TYR A 64 -8.32 -0.35 -9.99
N ALA A 65 -8.31 0.91 -10.42
CA ALA A 65 -7.33 1.42 -11.37
C ALA A 65 -5.89 1.35 -10.85
N LEU A 66 -5.67 1.62 -9.56
CA LEU A 66 -4.34 1.62 -8.93
C LEU A 66 -3.87 0.22 -8.53
N SER A 67 -4.77 -0.76 -8.41
CA SER A 67 -4.41 -2.14 -8.08
C SER A 67 -3.43 -2.75 -9.09
N LEU A 68 -3.65 -2.54 -10.40
CA LEU A 68 -2.77 -3.06 -11.45
C LEU A 68 -1.35 -2.44 -11.42
N PRO A 69 -1.20 -1.09 -11.38
CA PRO A 69 0.10 -0.44 -11.18
C PRO A 69 0.82 -0.90 -9.92
N LEU A 70 0.12 -1.07 -8.79
CA LEU A 70 0.73 -1.50 -7.53
C LEU A 70 1.30 -2.92 -7.63
N VAL A 71 0.58 -3.83 -8.29
CA VAL A 71 1.09 -5.18 -8.58
C VAL A 71 2.32 -5.11 -9.50
N ALA A 72 2.27 -4.31 -10.56
CA ALA A 72 3.40 -4.14 -11.46
C ALA A 72 4.64 -3.59 -10.74
N VAL A 73 4.46 -2.61 -9.86
CA VAL A 73 5.53 -2.07 -9.01
C VAL A 73 6.11 -3.13 -8.08
N ALA A 74 5.25 -3.91 -7.42
CA ALA A 74 5.70 -5.01 -6.56
C ALA A 74 6.56 -6.00 -7.36
N ILE A 75 6.08 -6.47 -8.50
CA ILE A 75 6.80 -7.40 -9.38
C ILE A 75 8.13 -6.80 -9.85
N VAL A 76 8.14 -5.58 -10.39
CA VAL A 76 9.35 -4.89 -10.87
C VAL A 76 10.36 -4.69 -9.74
N SER A 77 9.89 -4.43 -8.52
CA SER A 77 10.77 -4.20 -7.37
C SER A 77 11.52 -5.46 -6.90
N LEU A 78 11.05 -6.66 -7.28
CA LEU A 78 11.70 -7.94 -7.01
C LEU A 78 12.88 -8.23 -7.95
N PHE A 79 12.93 -7.57 -9.11
CA PHE A 79 14.05 -7.77 -10.03
C PHE A 79 15.33 -7.10 -9.50
N PRO A 80 16.48 -7.79 -9.56
CA PRO A 80 17.75 -7.30 -9.02
C PRO A 80 18.32 -6.09 -9.81
N ARG A 81 17.86 -5.83 -11.04
CA ARG A 81 18.27 -4.67 -11.86
C ARG A 81 17.14 -4.21 -12.80
N PRO A 82 17.01 -2.91 -13.09
CA PRO A 82 17.67 -1.78 -12.45
C PRO A 82 17.05 -1.50 -11.07
N ASP A 83 17.93 -1.21 -10.13
CA ASP A 83 17.68 -1.30 -8.70
C ASP A 83 16.99 -0.04 -8.15
N ARG A 84 15.74 0.14 -8.56
CA ARG A 84 14.92 1.30 -8.28
C ARG A 84 14.04 1.01 -7.06
N MET A 85 14.36 1.63 -5.92
CA MET A 85 13.48 1.66 -4.74
C MET A 85 12.36 2.68 -4.88
N PHE A 86 12.51 3.62 -5.81
CA PHE A 86 11.57 4.70 -6.07
C PHE A 86 10.14 4.21 -6.43
N PRO A 87 9.95 3.18 -7.28
CA PRO A 87 8.63 2.61 -7.53
C PRO A 87 7.98 2.09 -6.24
N LEU A 88 8.71 1.35 -5.42
CA LEU A 88 8.18 0.76 -4.19
C LEU A 88 7.84 1.82 -3.14
N ALA A 89 8.69 2.85 -3.00
CA ALA A 89 8.39 4.02 -2.18
C ALA A 89 7.16 4.79 -2.69
N GLY A 90 7.02 4.92 -4.01
CA GLY A 90 5.84 5.51 -4.65
C GLY A 90 4.56 4.72 -4.38
N ALA A 91 4.61 3.39 -4.51
CA ALA A 91 3.50 2.50 -4.16
C ALA A 91 3.11 2.63 -2.67
N MET A 92 4.09 2.67 -1.78
CA MET A 92 3.85 2.87 -0.35
C MET A 92 3.20 4.23 -0.08
N GLY A 93 3.74 5.31 -0.66
CA GLY A 93 3.18 6.66 -0.53
C GLY A 93 1.77 6.77 -1.10
N LEU A 94 1.50 6.13 -2.23
CA LEU A 94 0.18 6.09 -2.86
C LEU A 94 -0.83 5.34 -1.99
N THR A 95 -0.46 4.18 -1.44
CA THR A 95 -1.30 3.42 -0.51
C THR A 95 -1.64 4.25 0.74
N GLY A 96 -0.64 4.93 1.31
CA GLY A 96 -0.84 5.82 2.45
C GLY A 96 -1.75 7.00 2.12
N LEU A 97 -1.52 7.67 0.99
CA LEU A 97 -2.34 8.78 0.53
C LEU A 97 -3.79 8.35 0.27
N PHE A 98 -4.00 7.17 -0.31
CA PHE A 98 -5.34 6.63 -0.54
C PHE A 98 -6.08 6.31 0.76
N ALA A 99 -5.38 5.79 1.77
CA ALA A 99 -5.96 5.57 3.09
C ALA A 99 -6.33 6.91 3.78
N VAL A 100 -5.48 7.93 3.69
CA VAL A 100 -5.80 9.29 4.17
C VAL A 100 -6.99 9.88 3.42
N TRP A 101 -7.06 9.68 2.09
CA TRP A 101 -8.18 10.10 1.26
C TRP A 101 -9.49 9.47 1.75
N ILE A 102 -9.51 8.16 2.03
CA ILE A 102 -10.68 7.48 2.63
C ILE A 102 -11.05 8.13 3.96
N LEU A 103 -10.09 8.38 4.84
CA LEU A 103 -10.34 8.99 6.16
C LEU A 103 -10.86 10.43 6.07
N ALA A 104 -10.49 11.17 5.03
CA ALA A 104 -10.98 12.52 4.77
C ALA A 104 -12.44 12.52 4.26
N ASN A 105 -12.91 11.43 3.65
CA ASN A 105 -14.26 11.31 3.11
C ASN A 105 -15.30 10.99 4.20
N LYS A 106 -15.72 12.02 4.94
CA LYS A 106 -16.70 11.89 6.04
C LYS A 106 -18.01 11.21 5.62
N LEU A 107 -18.52 11.53 4.42
CA LEU A 107 -19.76 10.90 3.90
C LEU A 107 -19.61 9.39 3.72
N LEU A 108 -18.46 8.95 3.22
CA LEU A 108 -18.15 7.53 3.07
C LEU A 108 -18.05 6.85 4.43
N LEU A 109 -17.42 7.49 5.42
CA LEU A 109 -17.30 6.92 6.77
C LEU A 109 -18.62 6.88 7.54
N VAL A 110 -19.55 7.80 7.28
CA VAL A 110 -20.92 7.69 7.82
C VAL A 110 -21.64 6.50 7.18
N ALA A 111 -21.49 6.34 5.86
CA ALA A 111 -22.12 5.26 5.11
C ALA A 111 -21.46 3.88 5.37
N GLN A 112 -20.18 3.85 5.74
CA GLN A 112 -19.38 2.66 6.04
C GLN A 112 -18.44 2.93 7.24
N PRO A 113 -18.95 2.88 8.48
CA PRO A 113 -18.17 3.23 9.66
C PRO A 113 -16.99 2.29 9.93
N GLU A 114 -17.13 1.01 9.59
CA GLU A 114 -16.04 0.04 9.72
C GLU A 114 -14.84 0.34 8.81
N LEU A 115 -15.05 1.06 7.71
CA LEU A 115 -14.01 1.41 6.75
C LEU A 115 -12.89 2.24 7.40
N ALA A 116 -13.21 3.09 8.38
CA ALA A 116 -12.22 3.86 9.13
C ALA A 116 -11.18 2.95 9.80
N ARG A 117 -11.62 1.83 10.37
CA ARG A 117 -10.72 0.85 11.02
C ARG A 117 -9.76 0.24 10.00
N TYR A 118 -10.26 -0.18 8.85
CA TYR A 118 -9.43 -0.73 7.78
C TYR A 118 -8.44 0.30 7.23
N ALA A 119 -8.87 1.57 7.09
CA ALA A 119 -8.00 2.66 6.67
C ALA A 119 -6.87 2.94 7.68
N ILE A 120 -7.17 2.93 8.98
CA ILE A 120 -6.17 3.09 10.05
C ILE A 120 -5.18 1.91 10.05
N VAL A 121 -5.67 0.67 9.93
CA VAL A 121 -4.81 -0.51 9.86
C VAL A 121 -3.92 -0.48 8.62
N GLY A 122 -4.48 -0.12 7.46
CA GLY A 122 -3.72 0.07 6.22
C GLY A 122 -2.63 1.13 6.35
N LEU A 123 -2.92 2.26 7.00
CA LEU A 123 -1.92 3.28 7.32
C LEU A 123 -0.83 2.76 8.25
N GLY A 124 -1.20 2.04 9.31
CA GLY A 124 -0.25 1.43 10.23
C GLY A 124 0.72 0.47 9.52
N LEU A 125 0.19 -0.38 8.64
CA LEU A 125 0.99 -1.30 7.81
C LEU A 125 1.92 -0.54 6.85
N THR A 126 1.42 0.52 6.23
CA THR A 126 2.20 1.38 5.32
C THR A 126 3.33 2.10 6.06
N ALA A 127 3.04 2.64 7.25
CA ALA A 127 4.05 3.28 8.09
C ALA A 127 5.12 2.25 8.54
N ALA A 128 4.70 1.07 8.98
CA ALA A 128 5.61 0.00 9.37
C ALA A 128 6.50 -0.49 8.21
N ALA A 129 6.01 -0.45 6.96
CA ALA A 129 6.79 -0.79 5.76
C ALA A 129 7.96 0.16 5.47
N THR A 130 7.98 1.34 6.09
CA THR A 130 9.10 2.30 6.01
C THR A 130 10.38 1.72 6.60
N VAL A 131 10.27 0.94 7.68
CA VAL A 131 11.44 0.32 8.35
C VAL A 131 12.21 -0.59 7.40
N PRO A 132 11.62 -1.65 6.80
CA PRO A 132 12.35 -2.48 5.85
C PRO A 132 12.80 -1.73 4.58
N LEU A 133 12.04 -0.71 4.14
CA LEU A 133 12.42 0.08 2.97
C LEU A 133 13.70 0.88 3.22
N LEU A 134 13.79 1.57 4.37
CA LEU A 134 14.97 2.31 4.80
C LEU A 134 16.14 1.37 5.06
N THR A 135 15.92 0.23 5.72
CA THR A 135 16.98 -0.77 5.94
C THR A 135 17.55 -1.28 4.61
N ALA A 136 16.70 -1.60 3.64
CA ALA A 136 17.15 -1.98 2.30
C ALA A 136 17.96 -0.86 1.62
N HIS A 137 17.59 0.40 1.84
CA HIS A 137 18.30 1.58 1.32
C HIS A 137 19.67 1.76 1.97
N HIS A 138 19.77 1.66 3.30
CA HIS A 138 21.03 1.76 4.03
C HIS A 138 22.02 0.66 3.64
N LEU A 139 21.54 -0.58 3.45
CA LEU A 139 22.35 -1.70 2.95
C LEU A 139 22.89 -1.47 1.52
N LYS A 140 22.27 -0.57 0.73
CA LYS A 140 22.82 -0.14 -0.56
C LYS A 140 23.96 0.86 -0.38
N ALA A 141 23.81 1.78 0.59
CA ALA A 141 24.75 2.87 0.81
C ALA A 141 26.07 2.41 1.44
N HIS A 142 26.07 1.28 2.15
CA HIS A 142 27.25 0.68 2.75
C HIS A 142 27.54 -0.69 2.11
N PRO A 143 28.04 -0.75 0.86
CA PRO A 143 28.68 -1.98 0.40
C PRO A 143 29.88 -2.21 1.33
N ALA A 144 29.85 -3.30 2.09
CA ALA A 144 30.84 -3.63 3.12
C ALA A 144 32.26 -3.16 2.71
N THR A 145 32.70 -2.05 3.29
CA THR A 145 34.09 -1.64 3.22
C THR A 145 34.83 -2.54 4.19
N THR A 146 35.56 -3.51 3.61
CA THR A 146 36.64 -4.33 4.19
C THR A 146 36.30 -5.21 5.38
#